data_AF-A0A445KGK1-F1
#
_entry.id   AF-A0A445KGK1-F1
#
_cell.length_a   1.000
_cell.length_b   1.000
_cell.length_c   1.000
_cell.angle_alpha   90.00
_cell.angle_beta   90.00
_cell.angle_gamma   90.00
#
_symmetry.space_group_name_H-M   'P 1'
#
loop_
_entity.id
_entity.type
_entity.pdbx_description
1 polymer ?
#
loop_
_entity_poly.entity_id
_entity_poly.type
_entity_poly.pdbx_seq_one_letter_code
_entity_poly.pdbx_strand_id
1 'polypeptide(L)'
;MHSSSSLHKSLFDERRLHLGRLIGGDNFSKNLCYEIHTLSLSLLWFDSKLIEPSSSLLYPLTKSVKEYGRSNTVFAAKRLIGRKYSDPVVQKDKKLWPFNVVVGVNDKPMIVVKYKGEKKRLCAEEVSSMILVKMREVAEAYLKSHVKNAVVTVPAYFNYSQRKPTKDAGAIAGLNFMRIINETIATAIAYGLEKRTNCVEKRNIFIFYLGGGTFDVSLLTIKDKDFKVKATAGDTHLGGEDFDNRMVNYMVHEFKRKNKVDISGNPKARRRALTFASQLITRTKFEEINMELFQKCMEIVNSFLTYANMNKRDVHDVVLVGGSSRIPKVQHLLQNFFEGKHLCKSINLDEADAYGEAVQAILLGE
;
A
#
# COMPACT_ATOMS: atom_id res chain seq x y z
N MET A 1 -7.28 -37.97 -2.76
CA MET A 1 -6.21 -37.37 -1.95
C MET A 1 -5.03 -37.07 -2.86
N HIS A 2 -4.69 -35.79 -3.09
CA HIS A 2 -3.37 -35.39 -3.59
C HIS A 2 -3.05 -33.97 -3.08
N SER A 3 -1.75 -33.69 -2.98
CA SER A 3 -1.17 -32.72 -2.04
C SER A 3 -1.19 -31.26 -2.51
N SER A 4 -1.74 -30.38 -1.68
CA SER A 4 -1.67 -28.91 -1.81
C SER A 4 -0.43 -28.28 -1.12
N SER A 5 0.61 -29.07 -0.83
CA SER A 5 1.72 -28.69 0.05
C SER A 5 3.05 -28.32 -0.63
N SER A 6 3.14 -28.34 -1.98
CA SER A 6 4.41 -28.16 -2.71
C SER A 6 4.80 -26.71 -2.99
N LEU A 7 3.84 -25.79 -3.20
CA LEU A 7 4.15 -24.38 -3.52
C LEU A 7 4.50 -23.50 -2.31
N HIS A 8 4.20 -23.92 -1.08
CA HIS A 8 4.54 -23.13 0.12
C HIS A 8 6.03 -23.15 0.49
N LYS A 9 6.85 -24.04 -0.12
CA LYS A 9 8.27 -24.20 0.24
C LYS A 9 9.24 -23.35 -0.59
N SER A 10 9.04 -23.22 -1.90
CA SER A 10 10.09 -22.66 -2.78
C SER A 10 10.37 -21.15 -2.60
N LEU A 11 9.39 -20.38 -2.10
CA LEU A 11 9.55 -18.93 -1.87
C LEU A 11 10.33 -18.57 -0.60
N PHE A 12 10.46 -19.51 0.36
CA PHE A 12 10.98 -19.20 1.70
C PHE A 12 12.40 -19.72 2.00
N ASP A 13 12.96 -20.63 1.21
CA ASP A 13 14.26 -21.24 1.53
C ASP A 13 15.49 -20.50 0.96
N GLU A 14 15.46 -20.02 -0.30
CA GLU A 14 16.66 -19.41 -0.92
C GLU A 14 17.06 -18.06 -0.31
N ARG A 15 16.10 -17.15 -0.05
CA ARG A 15 16.40 -15.84 0.57
C ARG A 15 16.81 -15.98 2.05
N ARG A 16 16.38 -17.05 2.71
CA ARG A 16 16.63 -17.33 4.14
C ARG A 16 18.08 -17.74 4.41
N LEU A 17 18.69 -18.49 3.49
CA LEU A 17 20.12 -18.79 3.49
C LEU A 17 21.00 -17.54 3.32
N HIS A 18 20.48 -16.47 2.69
CA HIS A 18 21.25 -15.23 2.53
C HIS A 18 21.18 -14.35 3.79
N LEU A 19 19.98 -14.14 4.36
CA LEU A 19 19.84 -13.38 5.63
C LEU A 19 20.59 -14.03 6.79
N GLY A 20 20.45 -15.35 6.97
CA GLY A 20 21.10 -16.07 8.06
C GLY A 20 22.63 -16.09 7.97
N ARG A 21 23.20 -15.91 6.75
CA ARG A 21 24.66 -15.79 6.54
C ARG A 21 25.18 -14.36 6.66
N LEU A 22 24.33 -13.35 6.47
CA LEU A 22 24.73 -11.93 6.51
C LEU A 22 24.82 -11.34 7.93
N ILE A 23 24.11 -11.92 8.91
CA ILE A 23 23.86 -11.28 10.22
C ILE A 23 24.03 -12.27 11.40
N GLY A 24 24.97 -13.21 11.30
CA GLY A 24 25.07 -14.44 12.10
C GLY A 24 24.72 -14.36 13.60
N GLY A 25 23.73 -15.16 14.02
CA GLY A 25 23.41 -15.42 15.44
C GLY A 25 22.00 -15.98 15.68
N ASP A 26 21.84 -16.79 16.73
CA ASP A 26 20.57 -17.47 17.08
C ASP A 26 19.45 -16.54 17.63
N ASN A 27 19.68 -15.22 17.66
CA ASN A 27 18.73 -14.21 18.17
C ASN A 27 17.54 -13.92 17.23
N PHE A 28 17.52 -14.50 16.03
CA PHE A 28 16.45 -14.34 15.03
C PHE A 28 15.03 -14.71 15.52
N SER A 29 14.92 -15.41 16.65
CA SER A 29 13.67 -15.96 17.20
C SER A 29 12.79 -14.99 17.99
N LYS A 30 13.28 -13.80 18.39
CA LYS A 30 12.57 -12.92 19.35
C LYS A 30 12.01 -11.60 18.78
N ASN A 31 12.57 -11.06 17.70
CA ASN A 31 12.21 -9.73 17.17
C ASN A 31 12.13 -9.73 15.63
N LEU A 32 11.17 -10.48 15.06
CA LEU A 32 10.95 -10.50 13.60
C LEU A 32 9.56 -9.94 13.22
N CYS A 33 9.55 -8.85 12.46
CA CYS A 33 8.33 -8.30 11.88
C CYS A 33 7.97 -9.01 10.57
N TYR A 34 6.72 -9.44 10.46
CA TYR A 34 6.12 -9.84 9.19
C TYR A 34 5.13 -8.79 8.72
N GLU A 35 5.36 -8.29 7.51
CA GLU A 35 4.38 -7.79 6.55
C GLU A 35 3.17 -7.05 7.17
N ILE A 36 3.36 -5.83 7.67
CA ILE A 36 2.23 -4.94 8.00
C ILE A 36 1.80 -4.12 6.75
N HIS A 37 2.36 -4.46 5.60
CA HIS A 37 2.43 -3.58 4.43
C HIS A 37 1.17 -3.47 3.55
N THR A 38 0.01 -3.83 4.10
CA THR A 38 -1.27 -3.47 3.48
C THR A 38 -1.79 -2.17 4.08
N LEU A 39 -2.98 -2.15 4.71
CA LEU A 39 -3.82 -0.97 5.02
C LEU A 39 -4.24 -0.13 3.78
N SER A 40 -3.35 0.03 2.80
CA SER A 40 -3.57 0.63 1.48
C SER A 40 -4.43 -0.23 0.54
N LEU A 41 -4.37 -1.56 0.70
CA LEU A 41 -5.04 -2.55 -0.18
C LEU A 41 -5.86 -3.60 0.58
N SER A 42 -5.93 -3.53 1.92
CA SER A 42 -6.62 -4.53 2.72
C SER A 42 -8.13 -4.47 2.52
N LEU A 43 -8.72 -5.63 2.21
CA LEU A 43 -10.16 -5.86 2.26
C LEU A 43 -10.54 -6.46 3.61
N LEU A 44 -11.54 -5.90 4.29
CA LEU A 44 -12.19 -6.49 5.46
C LEU A 44 -13.65 -6.75 5.13
N TRP A 45 -14.09 -8.00 5.28
CA TRP A 45 -15.49 -8.38 5.06
C TRP A 45 -16.16 -8.75 6.39
N PHE A 46 -17.32 -8.14 6.65
CA PHE A 46 -18.13 -8.39 7.84
C PHE A 46 -19.30 -9.31 7.49
N ASP A 47 -19.24 -10.57 7.92
CA ASP A 47 -20.35 -11.52 7.78
C ASP A 47 -21.27 -11.51 9.01
N SER A 48 -22.46 -12.06 8.81
CA SER A 48 -23.45 -12.45 9.81
C SER A 48 -22.92 -13.37 10.93
N LYS A 49 -21.83 -14.12 10.70
CA LYS A 49 -21.30 -15.13 11.64
C LYS A 49 -19.95 -14.76 12.29
N LEU A 50 -19.02 -14.13 11.57
CA LEU A 50 -17.64 -13.86 12.04
C LEU A 50 -17.17 -12.43 11.69
N ILE A 51 -16.38 -11.83 12.59
CA ILE A 51 -15.37 -10.84 12.19
C ILE A 51 -14.13 -11.69 11.97
N GLU A 52 -13.87 -12.06 10.72
CA GLU A 52 -12.59 -12.63 10.33
C GLU A 52 -12.08 -11.86 9.11
N PRO A 53 -10.92 -11.18 9.18
CA PRO A 53 -10.12 -10.94 7.98
C PRO A 53 -9.77 -12.31 7.38
N SER A 54 -10.54 -12.74 6.36
CA SER A 54 -10.41 -14.10 5.86
C SER A 54 -9.01 -14.35 5.32
N SER A 55 -8.44 -15.51 5.62
CA SER A 55 -7.10 -15.92 5.16
C SER A 55 -6.98 -15.97 3.63
N SER A 56 -8.11 -16.00 2.93
CA SER A 56 -8.25 -15.94 1.46
C SER A 56 -8.31 -14.51 0.86
N LEU A 57 -8.25 -13.45 1.67
CA LEU A 57 -8.49 -12.06 1.23
C LEU A 57 -7.30 -11.08 1.32
N LEU A 58 -6.15 -11.53 1.81
CA LEU A 58 -4.91 -10.73 1.91
C LEU A 58 -4.06 -10.74 0.63
N TYR A 59 -4.59 -11.24 -0.49
CA TYR A 59 -3.90 -11.28 -1.79
C TYR A 59 -4.31 -10.11 -2.70
N PRO A 60 -3.55 -9.83 -3.80
CA PRO A 60 -3.90 -8.79 -4.76
C PRO A 60 -5.33 -8.92 -5.29
N LEU A 61 -5.89 -7.80 -5.77
CA LEU A 61 -7.29 -7.57 -6.20
C LEU A 61 -7.86 -8.54 -7.28
N THR A 62 -7.13 -9.60 -7.66
CA THR A 62 -7.39 -10.46 -8.81
C THR A 62 -8.20 -11.73 -8.53
N LYS A 63 -8.48 -12.14 -7.27
CA LYS A 63 -9.12 -13.46 -7.01
C LYS A 63 -10.41 -13.58 -6.19
N SER A 64 -10.98 -12.51 -5.61
CA SER A 64 -12.33 -12.59 -4.99
C SER A 64 -13.21 -11.36 -5.21
N VAL A 65 -13.31 -10.91 -6.46
CA VAL A 65 -14.23 -9.86 -6.95
C VAL A 65 -15.71 -10.08 -6.55
N LYS A 66 -16.09 -11.29 -6.10
CA LYS A 66 -17.39 -11.62 -5.49
C LYS A 66 -17.70 -10.81 -4.21
N GLU A 67 -16.70 -10.45 -3.42
CA GLU A 67 -16.86 -9.85 -2.08
C GLU A 67 -16.64 -8.34 -2.03
N TYR A 68 -15.81 -7.79 -2.93
CA TYR A 68 -15.77 -6.35 -3.19
C TYR A 68 -17.21 -5.82 -3.39
N GLY A 69 -17.52 -4.59 -2.98
CA GLY A 69 -18.82 -3.96 -3.27
C GLY A 69 -20.08 -4.56 -2.63
N ARG A 70 -19.97 -5.29 -1.50
CA ARG A 70 -21.07 -5.36 -0.51
C ARG A 70 -20.95 -4.17 0.46
N SER A 71 -22.07 -3.71 1.02
CA SER A 71 -22.08 -2.63 2.02
C SER A 71 -21.39 -2.97 3.35
N ASN A 72 -21.02 -4.24 3.52
CA ASN A 72 -20.27 -4.80 4.65
C ASN A 72 -18.80 -5.11 4.30
N THR A 73 -18.31 -4.70 3.13
CA THR A 73 -16.92 -4.93 2.73
C THR A 73 -16.17 -3.59 2.76
N VAL A 74 -15.30 -3.43 3.73
CA VAL A 74 -14.52 -2.21 3.99
C VAL A 74 -13.13 -2.34 3.36
N PHE A 75 -12.65 -1.26 2.77
CA PHE A 75 -11.28 -1.11 2.24
C PHE A 75 -10.88 0.36 2.28
N ALA A 76 -9.65 0.67 1.88
CA ALA A 76 -9.13 2.04 1.81
C ALA A 76 -9.25 2.84 3.14
N ALA A 77 -9.33 2.16 4.29
CA ALA A 77 -9.43 2.82 5.60
C ALA A 77 -8.25 3.77 5.88
N LYS A 78 -7.10 3.52 5.25
CA LYS A 78 -5.92 4.40 5.25
C LYS A 78 -6.17 5.77 4.60
N ARG A 79 -7.15 5.92 3.70
CA ARG A 79 -7.60 7.23 3.20
C ARG A 79 -8.41 8.01 4.25
N LEU A 80 -9.03 7.33 5.22
CA LEU A 80 -9.81 7.95 6.30
C LEU A 80 -9.01 8.22 7.58
N ILE A 81 -7.91 7.50 7.81
CA ILE A 81 -7.18 7.54 9.09
C ILE A 81 -6.61 8.94 9.35
N GLY A 82 -6.90 9.48 10.54
CA GLY A 82 -6.49 10.82 10.96
C GLY A 82 -7.17 12.00 10.25
N ARG A 83 -8.16 11.76 9.39
CA ARG A 83 -8.92 12.82 8.72
C ARG A 83 -10.18 13.20 9.49
N LYS A 84 -10.71 14.37 9.15
CA LYS A 84 -12.05 14.81 9.51
C LYS A 84 -13.07 14.31 8.50
N TYR A 85 -14.31 14.06 8.93
CA TYR A 85 -15.42 13.71 8.05
C TYR A 85 -15.74 14.89 7.12
N SER A 86 -15.67 16.14 7.60
CA SER A 86 -15.85 17.34 6.77
C SER A 86 -14.79 17.57 5.69
N ASP A 87 -13.65 16.84 5.69
CA ASP A 87 -12.58 16.98 4.70
C ASP A 87 -13.13 16.78 3.27
N PRO A 88 -12.92 17.73 2.33
CA PRO A 88 -13.41 17.63 0.96
C PRO A 88 -13.03 16.32 0.26
N VAL A 89 -11.87 15.75 0.56
CA VAL A 89 -11.45 14.48 -0.04
C VAL A 89 -12.23 13.30 0.56
N VAL A 90 -12.51 13.31 1.87
CA VAL A 90 -13.39 12.30 2.50
C VAL A 90 -14.82 12.39 1.94
N GLN A 91 -15.33 13.61 1.70
CA GLN A 91 -16.64 13.82 1.07
C GLN A 91 -16.70 13.39 -0.40
N LYS A 92 -15.57 13.37 -1.11
CA LYS A 92 -15.43 12.84 -2.47
C LYS A 92 -15.38 11.30 -2.45
N ASP A 93 -14.44 10.74 -1.68
CA ASP A 93 -14.12 9.31 -1.73
C ASP A 93 -15.27 8.45 -1.16
N LYS A 94 -16.00 8.93 -0.15
CA LYS A 94 -17.19 8.22 0.38
C LYS A 94 -18.32 8.00 -0.64
N LYS A 95 -18.33 8.74 -1.77
CA LYS A 95 -19.31 8.57 -2.86
C LYS A 95 -18.93 7.41 -3.80
N LEU A 96 -17.70 6.93 -3.71
CA LEU A 96 -17.14 5.87 -4.55
C LEU A 96 -17.19 4.51 -3.84
N TRP A 97 -17.13 4.50 -2.51
CA TRP A 97 -17.18 3.29 -1.70
C TRP A 97 -18.58 2.65 -1.59
N PRO A 98 -18.66 1.32 -1.42
CA PRO A 98 -19.92 0.59 -1.26
C PRO A 98 -20.46 0.59 0.18
N PHE A 99 -19.61 0.90 1.15
CA PHE A 99 -19.93 1.03 2.58
C PHE A 99 -20.23 2.49 2.92
N ASN A 100 -21.07 2.71 3.94
CA ASN A 100 -21.44 4.07 4.34
C ASN A 100 -20.41 4.64 5.33
N VAL A 101 -20.11 5.93 5.20
CA VAL A 101 -19.29 6.69 6.15
C VAL A 101 -20.13 7.83 6.70
N VAL A 102 -20.23 7.92 8.02
CA VAL A 102 -21.02 8.94 8.75
C VAL A 102 -20.14 9.77 9.67
N VAL A 103 -20.65 10.92 10.10
CA VAL A 103 -19.99 11.74 11.12
C VAL A 103 -20.07 11.07 12.50
N GLY A 104 -18.94 11.07 13.21
CA GLY A 104 -18.81 10.69 14.61
C GLY A 104 -18.50 11.88 15.52
N VAL A 105 -18.10 11.58 16.76
CA VAL A 105 -17.67 12.59 17.72
C VAL A 105 -16.45 13.36 17.17
N ASN A 106 -16.39 14.66 17.44
CA ASN A 106 -15.31 15.56 16.99
C ASN A 106 -15.06 15.54 15.48
N ASP A 107 -16.11 15.38 14.67
CA ASP A 107 -16.04 15.32 13.21
C ASP A 107 -15.15 14.17 12.70
N LYS A 108 -15.07 13.05 13.45
CA LYS A 108 -14.35 11.85 13.02
C LYS A 108 -15.16 11.05 11.99
N PRO A 109 -14.58 10.56 10.87
CA PRO A 109 -15.28 9.69 9.95
C PRO A 109 -15.46 8.29 10.54
N MET A 110 -16.71 7.81 10.58
CA MET A 110 -17.08 6.50 11.11
C MET A 110 -17.66 5.61 10.01
N ILE A 111 -17.04 4.48 9.76
CA ILE A 111 -17.45 3.46 8.80
C ILE A 111 -18.60 2.66 9.41
N VAL A 112 -19.72 2.52 8.69
CA VAL A 112 -20.91 1.81 9.16
C VAL A 112 -21.02 0.45 8.51
N VAL A 113 -20.99 -0.61 9.33
CA VAL A 113 -21.11 -2.01 8.90
C VAL A 113 -22.25 -2.70 9.67
N LYS A 114 -22.84 -3.75 9.09
CA LYS A 114 -23.81 -4.61 9.77
C LYS A 114 -23.12 -5.90 10.26
N TYR A 115 -22.94 -6.08 11.56
CA TYR A 115 -22.31 -7.27 12.13
C TYR A 115 -23.27 -7.99 13.09
N LYS A 116 -23.40 -9.32 12.95
CA LYS A 116 -24.34 -10.16 13.73
C LYS A 116 -25.76 -9.59 13.83
N GLY A 117 -26.26 -8.98 12.74
CA GLY A 117 -27.58 -8.35 12.67
C GLY A 117 -27.61 -6.87 13.08
N GLU A 118 -26.67 -6.40 13.89
CA GLU A 118 -26.62 -5.04 14.42
C GLU A 118 -25.84 -4.08 13.51
N LYS A 119 -26.14 -2.78 13.57
CA LYS A 119 -25.28 -1.74 12.96
C LYS A 119 -24.15 -1.40 13.94
N LYS A 120 -22.90 -1.54 13.50
CA LYS A 120 -21.71 -1.05 14.21
C LYS A 120 -21.14 0.17 13.48
N ARG A 121 -20.51 1.06 14.22
CA ARG A 121 -19.75 2.20 13.71
C ARG A 121 -18.30 1.99 14.13
N LEU A 122 -17.39 1.94 13.16
CA LEU A 122 -15.96 1.70 13.38
C LEU A 122 -15.17 2.88 12.84
N CYS A 123 -14.18 3.37 13.57
CA CYS A 123 -13.23 4.33 13.04
C CYS A 123 -12.13 3.63 12.22
N ALA A 124 -11.37 4.41 11.44
CA ALA A 124 -10.32 3.87 10.58
C ALA A 124 -9.23 3.11 11.35
N GLU A 125 -8.98 3.48 12.61
CA GLU A 125 -8.03 2.83 13.51
C GLU A 125 -8.51 1.45 13.95
N GLU A 126 -9.80 1.28 14.30
CA GLU A 126 -10.37 -0.03 14.64
C GLU A 126 -10.33 -0.96 13.43
N VAL A 127 -10.71 -0.47 12.24
CA VAL A 127 -10.60 -1.22 10.99
C VAL A 127 -9.14 -1.58 10.68
N SER A 128 -8.19 -0.66 10.86
CA SER A 128 -6.76 -0.93 10.69
C SER A 128 -6.25 -1.95 11.72
N SER A 129 -6.74 -1.92 12.96
CA SER A 129 -6.36 -2.86 14.01
C SER A 129 -6.76 -4.30 13.68
N MET A 130 -7.91 -4.51 13.02
CA MET A 130 -8.34 -5.86 12.58
C MET A 130 -7.38 -6.44 11.52
N ILE A 131 -6.82 -5.59 10.65
CA ILE A 131 -5.79 -5.99 9.68
C ILE A 131 -4.46 -6.25 10.39
N LEU A 132 -4.11 -5.46 11.42
CA LEU A 132 -2.89 -5.65 12.21
C LEU A 132 -2.92 -6.95 13.02
N VAL A 133 -4.07 -7.30 13.63
CA VAL A 133 -4.30 -8.62 14.24
C VAL A 133 -4.17 -9.72 13.18
N LYS A 134 -4.71 -9.48 11.98
CA LYS A 134 -4.40 -10.15 10.70
C LYS A 134 -2.97 -10.68 10.59
N MET A 135 -2.09 -9.71 10.42
CA MET A 135 -0.69 -9.92 10.12
C MET A 135 0.07 -10.48 11.32
N ARG A 136 -0.33 -10.10 12.55
CA ARG A 136 0.19 -10.71 13.78
C ARG A 136 -0.10 -12.22 13.82
N GLU A 137 -1.34 -12.65 13.58
CA GLU A 137 -1.69 -14.09 13.57
C GLU A 137 -0.88 -14.88 12.52
N VAL A 138 -0.66 -14.29 11.33
CA VAL A 138 0.18 -14.90 10.28
C VAL A 138 1.64 -15.03 10.73
N ALA A 139 2.18 -13.97 11.34
CA ALA A 139 3.53 -13.96 11.91
C ALA A 139 3.69 -15.02 13.03
N GLU A 140 2.73 -15.07 13.96
CA GLU A 140 2.71 -15.97 15.11
C GLU A 140 2.59 -17.44 14.68
N ALA A 141 1.78 -17.73 13.65
CA ALA A 141 1.66 -19.05 13.07
C ALA A 141 2.95 -19.52 12.37
N TYR A 142 3.68 -18.62 11.71
CA TYR A 142 4.97 -18.94 11.09
C TYR A 142 6.10 -19.13 12.12
N LEU A 143 6.21 -18.18 13.07
CA LEU A 143 7.26 -18.15 14.09
C LEU A 143 7.04 -19.19 15.21
N LYS A 144 5.80 -19.68 15.38
CA LYS A 144 5.36 -20.51 16.52
C LYS A 144 5.64 -19.83 17.88
N SER A 145 5.56 -18.50 17.90
CA SER A 145 5.88 -17.64 19.04
C SER A 145 5.01 -16.39 19.01
N HIS A 146 4.75 -15.78 20.17
CA HIS A 146 3.91 -14.58 20.27
C HIS A 146 4.67 -13.33 19.79
N VAL A 147 4.05 -12.54 18.91
CA VAL A 147 4.60 -11.29 18.40
C VAL A 147 4.01 -10.11 19.18
N LYS A 148 4.85 -9.42 19.96
CA LYS A 148 4.45 -8.24 20.75
C LYS A 148 4.92 -6.92 20.14
N ASN A 149 6.11 -6.92 19.54
CA ASN A 149 6.75 -5.72 19.00
C ASN A 149 6.61 -5.68 17.47
N ALA A 150 6.44 -4.48 16.91
CA ALA A 150 6.44 -4.28 15.47
C ALA A 150 7.11 -2.97 15.04
N VAL A 151 7.56 -2.93 13.80
CA VAL A 151 7.83 -1.71 13.02
C VAL A 151 6.77 -1.63 11.94
N VAL A 152 6.28 -0.43 11.66
CA VAL A 152 5.24 -0.20 10.63
C VAL A 152 5.61 1.01 9.77
N THR A 153 5.23 0.96 8.50
CA THR A 153 5.33 2.09 7.57
C THR A 153 4.10 2.99 7.57
N VAL A 154 4.32 4.24 7.16
CA VAL A 154 3.28 5.17 6.70
C VAL A 154 3.79 5.92 5.46
N PRO A 155 2.90 6.47 4.62
CA PRO A 155 3.29 7.39 3.56
C PRO A 155 4.15 8.53 4.11
N ALA A 156 5.13 9.01 3.34
CA ALA A 156 6.10 9.98 3.84
C ALA A 156 5.42 11.27 4.34
N TYR A 157 4.30 11.64 3.70
CA TYR A 157 3.52 12.83 4.00
C TYR A 157 2.48 12.65 5.13
N PHE A 158 2.42 11.50 5.79
CA PHE A 158 1.55 11.35 6.98
C PHE A 158 2.00 12.29 8.09
N ASN A 159 1.13 13.23 8.43
CA ASN A 159 1.34 14.21 9.49
C ASN A 159 1.07 13.61 10.89
N TYR A 160 1.25 14.41 11.95
CA TYR A 160 0.97 13.96 13.33
C TYR A 160 -0.46 13.43 13.51
N SER A 161 -1.47 14.10 12.94
CA SER A 161 -2.88 13.71 13.05
C SER A 161 -3.21 12.37 12.40
N GLN A 162 -2.35 11.86 11.50
CA GLN A 162 -2.49 10.54 10.89
C GLN A 162 -1.60 9.49 11.58
N ARG A 163 -0.35 9.83 11.93
CA ARG A 163 0.58 8.91 12.60
C ARG A 163 0.11 8.48 13.99
N LYS A 164 -0.54 9.38 14.74
CA LYS A 164 -1.07 9.07 16.08
C LYS A 164 -2.19 8.00 16.00
N PRO A 165 -3.25 8.18 15.20
CA PRO A 165 -4.21 7.12 14.84
C PRO A 165 -3.60 5.81 14.36
N THR A 166 -2.55 5.83 13.52
CA THR A 166 -1.85 4.59 13.13
C THR A 166 -1.24 3.88 14.34
N LYS A 167 -0.59 4.62 15.26
CA LYS A 167 -0.06 4.05 16.51
C LYS A 167 -1.16 3.47 17.39
N ASP A 168 -2.31 4.13 17.44
CA ASP A 168 -3.46 3.68 18.24
C ASP A 168 -4.08 2.40 17.67
N ALA A 169 -4.11 2.23 16.34
CA ALA A 169 -4.47 0.97 15.69
C ALA A 169 -3.54 -0.19 16.08
N GLY A 170 -2.23 0.08 16.24
CA GLY A 170 -1.25 -0.88 16.78
C GLY A 170 -1.58 -1.30 18.21
N ALA A 171 -1.85 -0.32 19.08
CA ALA A 171 -2.22 -0.57 20.48
C ALA A 171 -3.51 -1.41 20.60
N ILE A 172 -4.54 -1.11 19.80
CA ILE A 172 -5.79 -1.90 19.74
C ILE A 172 -5.51 -3.35 19.26
N ALA A 173 -4.56 -3.54 18.34
CA ALA A 173 -4.14 -4.86 17.87
C ALA A 173 -3.22 -5.63 18.85
N GLY A 174 -2.91 -5.06 20.03
CA GLY A 174 -1.99 -5.65 21.00
C GLY A 174 -0.51 -5.58 20.58
N LEU A 175 -0.17 -4.69 19.64
CA LEU A 175 1.19 -4.49 19.12
C LEU A 175 1.83 -3.23 19.67
N ASN A 176 3.06 -3.36 20.17
CA ASN A 176 3.94 -2.25 20.51
C ASN A 176 4.72 -1.81 19.26
N PHE A 177 4.37 -0.66 18.69
CA PHE A 177 5.11 -0.08 17.58
C PHE A 177 6.41 0.57 18.06
N MET A 178 7.52 -0.16 17.92
CA MET A 178 8.89 0.28 18.26
C MET A 178 9.30 1.52 17.46
N ARG A 179 8.91 1.55 16.17
CA ARG A 179 9.14 2.67 15.27
C ARG A 179 8.06 2.72 14.19
N ILE A 180 7.67 3.93 13.80
CA ILE A 180 6.88 4.19 12.60
C ILE A 180 7.82 4.84 11.59
N ILE A 181 8.14 4.14 10.51
CA ILE A 181 9.02 4.61 9.43
C ILE A 181 8.19 5.07 8.22
N ASN A 182 8.83 5.69 7.23
CA ASN A 182 8.16 6.00 5.97
C ASN A 182 8.28 4.80 5.02
N GLU A 183 7.26 4.54 4.20
CA GLU A 183 7.26 3.48 3.16
C GLU A 183 8.54 3.53 2.32
N THR A 184 8.86 4.70 1.77
CA THR A 184 10.07 4.91 0.95
C THR A 184 11.40 4.77 1.71
N ILE A 185 11.41 4.95 3.04
CA ILE A 185 12.60 4.68 3.87
C ILE A 185 12.77 3.17 4.04
N ALA A 186 11.67 2.44 4.26
CA ALA A 186 11.70 0.97 4.31
C ALA A 186 12.21 0.40 2.97
N THR A 187 11.68 0.88 1.83
CA THR A 187 12.21 0.50 0.51
C THR A 187 13.71 0.78 0.38
N ALA A 188 14.19 1.93 0.87
CA ALA A 188 15.60 2.31 0.75
C ALA A 188 16.54 1.39 1.55
N ILE A 189 16.10 0.99 2.74
CA ILE A 189 16.79 0.01 3.60
C ILE A 189 16.89 -1.34 2.86
N ALA A 190 15.79 -1.81 2.26
CA ALA A 190 15.78 -3.03 1.47
C ALA A 190 16.69 -2.96 0.23
N TYR A 191 16.62 -1.85 -0.53
CA TYR A 191 17.49 -1.62 -1.69
C TYR A 191 18.97 -1.65 -1.32
N GLY A 192 19.32 -0.96 -0.22
CA GLY A 192 20.70 -0.85 0.25
C GLY A 192 21.33 -2.19 0.59
N LEU A 193 20.63 -2.99 1.38
CA LEU A 193 21.09 -4.32 1.81
C LEU A 193 21.21 -5.30 0.65
N GLU A 194 20.25 -5.33 -0.28
CA GLU A 194 20.30 -6.27 -1.42
C GLU A 194 21.45 -5.96 -2.38
N LYS A 195 21.83 -4.68 -2.53
CA LYS A 195 22.71 -4.25 -3.64
C LYS A 195 24.10 -3.76 -3.27
N ARG A 196 24.35 -3.19 -2.07
CA ARG A 196 25.51 -2.28 -1.90
C ARG A 196 26.15 -2.28 -0.50
N THR A 197 26.68 -3.41 -0.02
CA THR A 197 27.55 -3.42 1.17
C THR A 197 28.94 -2.80 0.95
N ASN A 198 29.35 -2.53 -0.30
CA ASN A 198 30.72 -2.08 -0.66
C ASN A 198 30.73 -0.82 -1.57
N CYS A 199 29.77 0.11 -1.45
CA CYS A 199 29.76 1.33 -2.27
C CYS A 199 30.65 2.45 -1.72
N VAL A 200 31.88 2.52 -2.25
CA VAL A 200 32.89 3.56 -1.95
C VAL A 200 32.38 4.97 -2.27
N GLU A 201 31.73 5.12 -3.43
CA GLU A 201 31.19 6.41 -3.90
C GLU A 201 29.75 6.65 -3.44
N LYS A 202 29.43 7.91 -3.17
CA LYS A 202 28.12 8.37 -2.73
C LYS A 202 27.15 8.42 -3.90
N ARG A 203 26.11 7.58 -3.87
CA ARG A 203 25.08 7.51 -4.92
C ARG A 203 23.80 8.23 -4.50
N ASN A 204 23.18 8.97 -5.40
CA ASN A 204 21.81 9.47 -5.20
C ASN A 204 20.81 8.43 -5.72
N ILE A 205 19.90 7.97 -4.86
CA ILE A 205 18.85 7.00 -5.20
C ILE A 205 17.51 7.72 -5.21
N PHE A 206 16.76 7.61 -6.31
CA PHE A 206 15.39 8.07 -6.42
C PHE A 206 14.44 6.89 -6.24
N ILE A 207 13.43 7.04 -5.41
CA ILE A 207 12.40 6.03 -5.17
C ILE A 207 11.07 6.59 -5.68
N PHE A 208 10.42 5.83 -6.55
CA PHE A 208 9.09 6.09 -7.10
C PHE A 208 8.12 5.03 -6.55
N TYR A 209 7.32 5.42 -5.57
CA TYR A 209 6.37 4.55 -4.88
C TYR A 209 4.95 4.84 -5.35
N LEU A 210 4.35 3.96 -6.15
CA LEU A 210 2.96 4.10 -6.60
C LEU A 210 2.13 2.90 -6.15
N GLY A 211 1.43 3.08 -5.04
CA GLY A 211 0.61 2.06 -4.38
C GLY A 211 -0.86 2.08 -4.79
N GLY A 212 -1.69 1.36 -4.02
CA GLY A 212 -3.14 1.29 -4.24
C GLY A 212 -3.90 2.59 -3.94
N GLY A 213 -3.43 3.40 -2.98
CA GLY A 213 -4.08 4.66 -2.60
C GLY A 213 -3.17 5.86 -2.39
N THR A 214 -1.85 5.66 -2.44
CA THR A 214 -0.84 6.70 -2.18
C THR A 214 0.25 6.68 -3.24
N PHE A 215 0.77 7.87 -3.53
CA PHE A 215 1.92 8.08 -4.39
C PHE A 215 2.98 8.84 -3.58
N ASP A 216 4.15 8.26 -3.41
CA ASP A 216 5.26 8.85 -2.67
C ASP A 216 6.52 8.83 -3.54
N VAL A 217 7.30 9.89 -3.46
CA VAL A 217 8.64 9.98 -4.08
C VAL A 217 9.65 10.34 -3.02
N SER A 218 10.87 9.82 -3.15
CA SER A 218 11.94 10.11 -2.20
C SER A 218 13.29 10.10 -2.87
N LEU A 219 14.16 10.96 -2.36
CA LEU A 219 15.54 11.09 -2.80
C LEU A 219 16.41 10.83 -1.60
N LEU A 220 17.32 9.86 -1.73
CA LEU A 220 18.25 9.47 -0.69
C LEU A 220 19.68 9.47 -1.22
N THR A 221 20.64 9.50 -0.31
CA THR A 221 22.02 9.15 -0.62
C THR A 221 22.47 7.95 0.18
N ILE A 222 23.14 7.02 -0.51
CA ILE A 222 23.82 5.87 0.07
C ILE A 222 25.32 6.06 -0.14
N LYS A 223 26.12 5.86 0.91
CA LYS A 223 27.57 5.68 0.84
C LYS A 223 27.94 4.63 1.89
N ASP A 224 28.60 3.55 1.49
CA ASP A 224 28.79 2.38 2.36
C ASP A 224 27.48 2.01 3.10
N LYS A 225 27.46 1.96 4.44
CA LYS A 225 26.29 1.69 5.27
C LYS A 225 25.48 2.94 5.66
N ASP A 226 25.88 4.14 5.25
CA ASP A 226 25.20 5.38 5.59
C ASP A 226 24.03 5.68 4.63
N PHE A 227 22.81 5.65 5.19
CA PHE A 227 21.57 6.02 4.50
C PHE A 227 21.08 7.39 4.96
N LYS A 228 21.06 8.37 4.05
CA LYS A 228 20.53 9.71 4.35
C LYS A 228 19.41 10.09 3.38
N VAL A 229 18.19 10.27 3.92
CA VAL A 229 17.09 10.91 3.19
C VAL A 229 17.48 12.37 2.92
N LYS A 230 17.37 12.81 1.66
CA LYS A 230 17.51 14.21 1.27
C LYS A 230 16.17 14.92 1.30
N ALA A 231 15.15 14.32 0.68
CA ALA A 231 13.82 14.88 0.58
C ALA A 231 12.78 13.79 0.29
N THR A 232 11.52 14.09 0.58
CA THR A 232 10.33 13.28 0.28
C THR A 232 9.27 14.21 -0.33
N ALA A 233 8.43 13.71 -1.25
CA ALA A 233 7.18 14.35 -1.69
C ALA A 233 6.10 13.28 -1.96
N GLY A 234 4.84 13.67 -2.17
CA GLY A 234 3.79 12.69 -2.49
C GLY A 234 2.37 13.25 -2.53
N ASP A 235 1.42 12.38 -2.81
CA ASP A 235 -0.03 12.59 -2.74
C ASP A 235 -0.69 11.41 -2.02
N THR A 236 -1.34 11.69 -0.89
CA THR A 236 -2.01 10.69 -0.04
C THR A 236 -3.32 10.13 -0.61
N HIS A 237 -3.75 10.59 -1.80
CA HIS A 237 -4.96 10.12 -2.49
C HIS A 237 -4.74 10.00 -4.01
N LEU A 238 -3.64 9.35 -4.40
CA LEU A 238 -3.30 9.06 -5.78
C LEU A 238 -2.74 7.65 -5.89
N GLY A 239 -3.48 6.73 -6.48
CA GLY A 239 -3.02 5.34 -6.67
C GLY A 239 -3.96 4.49 -7.52
N GLY A 240 -3.77 3.17 -7.45
CA GLY A 240 -4.58 2.19 -8.18
C GLY A 240 -6.10 2.38 -8.07
N GLU A 241 -6.61 2.71 -6.89
CA GLU A 241 -8.04 2.95 -6.65
C GLU A 241 -8.58 4.13 -7.48
N ASP A 242 -7.79 5.16 -7.76
CA ASP A 242 -8.20 6.28 -8.61
C ASP A 242 -8.30 5.83 -10.08
N PHE A 243 -7.38 4.96 -10.53
CA PHE A 243 -7.41 4.40 -11.88
C PHE A 243 -8.60 3.45 -12.09
N ASP A 244 -8.91 2.63 -11.08
CA ASP A 244 -10.10 1.77 -11.06
C ASP A 244 -11.39 2.61 -11.08
N ASN A 245 -11.43 3.72 -10.34
CA ASN A 245 -12.58 4.64 -10.36
C ASN A 245 -12.76 5.33 -11.72
N ARG A 246 -11.68 5.69 -12.42
CA ARG A 246 -11.75 6.20 -13.81
C ARG A 246 -12.33 5.15 -14.75
N MET A 247 -11.89 3.89 -14.66
CA MET A 247 -12.45 2.76 -15.41
C MET A 247 -13.94 2.55 -15.14
N VAL A 248 -14.37 2.54 -13.86
CA VAL A 248 -15.79 2.38 -13.49
C VAL A 248 -16.63 3.51 -14.05
N ASN A 249 -16.18 4.77 -13.92
CA ASN A 249 -16.94 5.92 -14.40
C ASN A 249 -17.06 5.92 -15.93
N TYR A 250 -16.02 5.51 -16.67
CA TYR A 250 -16.10 5.26 -18.12
C TYR A 250 -17.15 4.19 -18.47
N MET A 251 -17.12 3.04 -17.79
CA MET A 251 -18.10 1.97 -18.01
C MET A 251 -19.54 2.38 -17.69
N VAL A 252 -19.76 3.16 -16.62
CA VAL A 252 -21.07 3.73 -16.27
C VAL A 252 -21.55 4.69 -17.36
N HIS A 253 -20.68 5.56 -17.88
CA HIS A 253 -20.99 6.48 -18.97
C HIS A 253 -21.35 5.73 -20.26
N GLU A 254 -20.53 4.76 -20.67
CA GLU A 254 -20.79 3.92 -21.85
C GLU A 254 -22.10 3.14 -21.74
N PHE A 255 -22.40 2.58 -20.55
CA PHE A 255 -23.66 1.89 -20.31
C PHE A 255 -24.86 2.83 -20.45
N LYS A 256 -24.78 4.04 -19.88
CA LYS A 256 -25.82 5.08 -20.02
C LYS A 256 -25.97 5.54 -21.48
N ARG A 257 -24.86 5.73 -22.21
CA ARG A 257 -24.88 6.15 -23.61
C ARG A 257 -25.60 5.13 -24.51
N LYS A 258 -25.29 3.84 -24.33
CA LYS A 258 -25.85 2.72 -25.12
C LYS A 258 -27.28 2.35 -24.72
N ASN A 259 -27.56 2.20 -23.42
CA ASN A 259 -28.83 1.65 -22.93
C ASN A 259 -29.82 2.71 -22.42
N LYS A 260 -29.43 4.00 -22.40
CA LYS A 260 -30.18 5.13 -21.83
C LYS A 260 -30.53 5.04 -20.33
N VAL A 261 -30.01 4.02 -19.63
CA VAL A 261 -30.19 3.80 -18.19
C VAL A 261 -28.97 4.29 -17.42
N ASP A 262 -29.18 5.15 -16.42
CA ASP A 262 -28.12 5.60 -15.51
C ASP A 262 -27.95 4.61 -14.35
N ILE A 263 -26.77 4.00 -14.24
CA ILE A 263 -26.41 3.06 -13.18
C ILE A 263 -25.50 3.67 -12.11
N SER A 264 -25.20 4.98 -12.18
CA SER A 264 -24.27 5.66 -11.26
C SER A 264 -24.70 5.59 -9.80
N GLY A 265 -26.01 5.63 -9.52
CA GLY A 265 -26.60 5.51 -8.18
C GLY A 265 -26.75 4.08 -7.66
N ASN A 266 -26.32 3.05 -8.39
CA ASN A 266 -26.48 1.65 -8.00
C ASN A 266 -25.12 0.99 -7.65
N PRO A 267 -24.78 0.80 -6.36
CA PRO A 267 -23.50 0.24 -5.94
C PRO A 267 -23.21 -1.16 -6.50
N LYS A 268 -24.25 -2.00 -6.63
CA LYS A 268 -24.14 -3.37 -7.19
C LYS A 268 -23.83 -3.33 -8.69
N ALA A 269 -24.32 -2.33 -9.41
CA ALA A 269 -24.02 -2.10 -10.81
C ALA A 269 -22.61 -1.50 -11.00
N ARG A 270 -22.23 -0.47 -10.22
CA ARG A 270 -20.85 0.09 -10.20
C ARG A 270 -19.80 -1.00 -9.96
N ARG A 271 -20.04 -1.92 -9.01
CA ARG A 271 -19.17 -3.09 -8.80
C ARG A 271 -19.02 -3.94 -10.06
N ARG A 272 -20.13 -4.34 -10.68
CA ARG A 272 -20.11 -5.15 -11.90
C ARG A 272 -19.36 -4.43 -13.02
N ALA A 273 -19.51 -3.10 -13.11
CA ALA A 273 -18.76 -2.28 -14.05
C ALA A 273 -17.24 -2.38 -13.84
N LEU A 274 -16.74 -2.43 -12.59
CA LEU A 274 -15.31 -2.70 -12.32
C LEU A 274 -14.88 -4.10 -12.81
N THR A 275 -15.69 -5.12 -12.52
CA THR A 275 -15.41 -6.50 -12.96
C THR A 275 -15.33 -6.63 -14.48
N PHE A 276 -16.23 -5.94 -15.20
CA PHE A 276 -16.24 -5.94 -16.66
C PHE A 276 -15.21 -4.99 -17.26
N ALA A 277 -14.82 -3.92 -16.55
CA ALA A 277 -13.80 -2.97 -17.03
C ALA A 277 -12.48 -3.69 -17.34
N SER A 278 -11.99 -4.56 -16.45
CA SER A 278 -10.75 -5.32 -16.65
C SER A 278 -10.81 -6.34 -17.81
N GLN A 279 -12.00 -6.61 -18.36
CA GLN A 279 -12.19 -7.51 -19.50
C GLN A 279 -12.48 -6.77 -20.81
N LEU A 280 -13.10 -5.58 -20.74
CA LEU A 280 -13.63 -4.84 -21.89
C LEU A 280 -12.82 -3.58 -22.24
N ILE A 281 -12.06 -3.02 -21.29
CA ILE A 281 -11.23 -1.84 -21.54
C ILE A 281 -9.87 -2.29 -22.09
N THR A 282 -9.54 -1.87 -23.31
CA THR A 282 -8.22 -2.11 -23.91
C THR A 282 -7.15 -1.29 -23.20
N ARG A 283 -5.89 -1.75 -23.27
CA ARG A 283 -4.75 -1.03 -22.67
C ARG A 283 -4.68 0.44 -23.12
N THR A 284 -4.86 0.69 -24.42
CA THR A 284 -4.89 2.05 -24.99
C THR A 284 -5.98 2.91 -24.36
N LYS A 285 -7.20 2.39 -24.19
CA LYS A 285 -8.29 3.13 -23.54
C LYS A 285 -8.04 3.32 -22.04
N PHE A 286 -7.45 2.34 -21.36
CA PHE A 286 -7.02 2.49 -19.96
C PHE A 286 -5.96 3.59 -19.79
N GLU A 287 -5.02 3.70 -20.71
CA GLU A 287 -4.00 4.76 -20.71
C GLU A 287 -4.61 6.13 -21.02
N GLU A 288 -5.55 6.21 -21.96
CA GLU A 288 -6.26 7.43 -22.33
C GLU A 288 -7.05 8.04 -21.15
N ILE A 289 -7.89 7.24 -20.47
CA ILE A 289 -8.75 7.73 -19.37
C ILE A 289 -7.98 8.10 -18.08
N ASN A 290 -6.73 7.62 -17.95
CA ASN A 290 -5.86 7.84 -16.80
C ASN A 290 -4.67 8.76 -17.08
N MET A 291 -4.49 9.25 -18.32
CA MET A 291 -3.32 10.02 -18.73
C MET A 291 -3.07 11.24 -17.82
N GLU A 292 -4.12 11.96 -17.47
CA GLU A 292 -4.10 13.09 -16.53
C GLU A 292 -3.46 12.71 -15.18
N LEU A 293 -3.87 11.57 -14.60
CA LEU A 293 -3.35 11.10 -13.32
C LEU A 293 -1.90 10.60 -13.45
N PHE A 294 -1.53 9.99 -14.58
CA PHE A 294 -0.15 9.59 -14.85
C PHE A 294 0.77 10.81 -15.04
N GLN A 295 0.29 11.88 -15.68
CA GLN A 295 1.03 13.14 -15.79
C GLN A 295 1.13 13.84 -14.45
N LYS A 296 0.09 13.84 -13.61
CA LYS A 296 0.15 14.34 -12.24
C LYS A 296 1.27 13.66 -11.42
N CYS A 297 1.49 12.35 -11.59
CA CYS A 297 2.65 11.68 -10.99
C CYS A 297 3.98 12.27 -11.47
N MET A 298 4.12 12.58 -12.76
CA MET A 298 5.34 13.18 -13.33
C MET A 298 5.53 14.65 -12.91
N GLU A 299 4.46 15.43 -12.77
CA GLU A 299 4.47 16.80 -12.24
C GLU A 299 5.00 16.85 -10.80
N ILE A 300 4.54 15.91 -9.96
CA ILE A 300 5.03 15.72 -8.59
C ILE A 300 6.52 15.32 -8.60
N VAL A 301 6.94 14.37 -9.45
CA VAL A 301 8.36 14.01 -9.62
C VAL A 301 9.21 15.22 -10.02
N ASN A 302 8.73 16.04 -10.96
CA ASN A 302 9.44 17.22 -11.44
C ASN A 302 9.60 18.28 -10.35
N SER A 303 8.48 18.69 -9.74
CA SER A 303 8.45 19.68 -8.65
C SER A 303 9.30 19.22 -7.45
N PHE A 304 9.31 17.92 -7.18
CA PHE A 304 10.11 17.31 -6.13
C PHE A 304 11.62 17.38 -6.42
N LEU A 305 12.08 17.08 -7.64
CA LEU A 305 13.50 17.20 -7.97
C LEU A 305 13.98 18.66 -7.94
N THR A 306 13.14 19.62 -8.37
CA THR A 306 13.40 21.05 -8.22
C THR A 306 13.52 21.44 -6.74
N TYR A 307 12.56 21.05 -5.90
CA TYR A 307 12.60 21.29 -4.45
C TYR A 307 13.84 20.67 -3.77
N ALA A 308 14.21 19.45 -4.18
CA ALA A 308 15.37 18.74 -3.65
C ALA A 308 16.72 19.23 -4.21
N ASN A 309 16.71 20.25 -5.08
CA ASN A 309 17.86 20.77 -5.83
C ASN A 309 18.70 19.64 -6.45
N MET A 310 18.04 18.74 -7.18
CA MET A 310 18.64 17.51 -7.72
C MET A 310 18.47 17.46 -9.23
N ASN A 311 19.59 17.48 -9.97
CA ASN A 311 19.56 17.26 -11.40
C ASN A 311 19.18 15.80 -11.70
N LYS A 312 18.40 15.57 -12.76
CA LYS A 312 18.00 14.24 -13.24
C LYS A 312 19.20 13.33 -13.52
N ARG A 313 20.30 13.91 -14.02
CA ARG A 313 21.54 13.20 -14.34
C ARG A 313 22.29 12.72 -13.11
N ASP A 314 22.19 13.47 -12.02
CA ASP A 314 22.83 13.16 -10.74
C ASP A 314 22.09 12.06 -9.96
N VAL A 315 20.84 11.74 -10.33
CA VAL A 315 20.14 10.54 -9.84
C VAL A 315 20.81 9.30 -10.43
N HIS A 316 21.45 8.49 -9.59
CA HIS A 316 22.24 7.34 -10.05
C HIS A 316 21.33 6.16 -10.41
N ASP A 317 20.43 5.79 -9.49
CA ASP A 317 19.50 4.68 -9.61
C ASP A 317 18.06 5.18 -9.39
N VAL A 318 17.10 4.73 -10.21
CA VAL A 318 15.67 5.01 -10.07
C VAL A 318 14.97 3.71 -9.70
N VAL A 319 14.47 3.59 -8.47
CA VAL A 319 13.82 2.39 -7.94
C VAL A 319 12.31 2.52 -8.06
N LEU A 320 11.67 1.56 -8.71
CA LEU A 320 10.20 1.42 -8.74
C LEU A 320 9.72 0.62 -7.53
N VAL A 321 8.54 0.97 -7.00
CA VAL A 321 7.91 0.28 -5.87
C VAL A 321 6.39 0.44 -5.92
N GLY A 322 5.66 -0.49 -5.31
CA GLY A 322 4.20 -0.47 -5.23
C GLY A 322 3.54 -1.07 -6.47
N GLY A 323 2.46 -1.83 -6.28
CA GLY A 323 1.83 -2.60 -7.35
C GLY A 323 1.36 -1.79 -8.56
N SER A 324 0.98 -0.53 -8.38
CA SER A 324 0.55 0.35 -9.49
C SER A 324 1.73 0.90 -10.31
N SER A 325 2.97 0.84 -9.81
CA SER A 325 4.16 1.11 -10.62
C SER A 325 4.41 0.05 -11.72
N ARG A 326 3.69 -1.08 -11.70
CA ARG A 326 3.70 -2.11 -12.75
C ARG A 326 3.05 -1.65 -14.06
N ILE A 327 2.32 -0.52 -14.08
CA ILE A 327 1.65 0.03 -15.28
C ILE A 327 2.70 0.43 -16.33
N PRO A 328 2.71 -0.17 -17.55
CA PRO A 328 3.75 0.11 -18.55
C PRO A 328 3.85 1.58 -18.95
N LYS A 329 2.72 2.30 -19.03
CA LYS A 329 2.70 3.72 -19.36
C LYS A 329 3.39 4.59 -18.32
N VAL A 330 3.19 4.30 -17.02
CA VAL A 330 3.86 5.02 -15.92
C VAL A 330 5.36 4.77 -15.97
N GLN A 331 5.79 3.52 -16.21
CA GLN A 331 7.21 3.19 -16.38
C GLN A 331 7.82 3.93 -17.58
N HIS A 332 7.13 3.97 -18.73
CA HIS A 332 7.61 4.66 -19.91
C HIS A 332 7.72 6.19 -19.69
N LEU A 333 6.71 6.80 -19.05
CA LEU A 333 6.75 8.23 -18.69
C LEU A 333 7.92 8.54 -17.75
N LEU A 334 8.14 7.71 -16.72
CA LEU A 334 9.23 7.88 -15.76
C LEU A 334 10.61 7.66 -16.41
N GLN A 335 10.74 6.67 -17.29
CA GLN A 335 11.98 6.40 -18.02
C GLN A 335 12.32 7.55 -18.98
N ASN A 336 11.34 8.07 -19.72
CA ASN A 336 11.52 9.25 -20.57
C ASN A 336 11.88 10.49 -19.73
N PHE A 337 11.22 10.67 -18.58
CA PHE A 337 11.50 11.77 -17.66
C PHE A 337 12.96 11.75 -17.18
N PHE A 338 13.54 10.57 -16.93
CA PHE A 338 14.94 10.36 -16.56
C PHE A 338 15.86 10.05 -17.76
N GLU A 339 15.61 10.65 -18.93
CA GLU A 339 16.51 10.61 -20.10
C GLU A 339 16.87 9.17 -20.56
N GLY A 340 15.92 8.23 -20.44
CA GLY A 340 16.07 6.83 -20.87
C GLY A 340 16.64 5.88 -19.79
N LYS A 341 17.05 6.41 -18.62
CA LYS A 341 17.69 5.65 -17.53
C LYS A 341 16.91 4.39 -17.14
N HIS A 342 17.64 3.28 -16.96
CA HIS A 342 17.05 2.00 -16.58
C HIS A 342 16.36 2.07 -15.20
N LEU A 343 15.09 1.67 -15.15
CA LEU A 343 14.30 1.63 -13.93
C LEU A 343 14.59 0.33 -13.16
N CYS A 344 15.12 0.44 -11.95
CA CYS A 344 15.46 -0.68 -11.10
C CYS A 344 14.21 -1.41 -10.60
N LYS A 345 14.17 -2.72 -10.86
CA LYS A 345 13.08 -3.65 -10.54
C LYS A 345 13.60 -4.91 -9.81
N SER A 346 14.79 -4.83 -9.20
CA SER A 346 15.44 -6.01 -8.61
C SER A 346 14.77 -6.47 -7.31
N ILE A 347 14.32 -5.51 -6.51
CA ILE A 347 13.50 -5.80 -5.33
C ILE A 347 12.09 -6.14 -5.80
N ASN A 348 11.43 -7.08 -5.11
CA ASN A 348 10.02 -7.32 -5.35
C ASN A 348 9.20 -6.08 -4.95
N LEU A 349 8.52 -5.50 -5.94
CA LEU A 349 7.76 -4.23 -5.84
C LEU A 349 6.68 -4.23 -4.75
N ASP A 350 6.21 -5.42 -4.34
CA ASP A 350 5.15 -5.58 -3.34
C ASP A 350 5.68 -5.98 -1.95
N GLU A 351 6.94 -6.43 -1.83
CA GLU A 351 7.57 -6.91 -0.57
C GLU A 351 8.67 -5.96 -0.04
N ALA A 352 9.17 -5.04 -0.87
CA ALA A 352 10.33 -4.21 -0.58
C ALA A 352 10.27 -3.51 0.79
N ASP A 353 9.10 -2.97 1.11
CA ASP A 353 8.90 -2.20 2.33
C ASP A 353 8.79 -3.11 3.56
N ALA A 354 8.09 -4.24 3.46
CA ALA A 354 8.00 -5.25 4.53
C ALA A 354 9.40 -5.81 4.88
N TYR A 355 10.28 -5.97 3.89
CA TYR A 355 11.67 -6.33 4.12
C TYR A 355 12.42 -5.24 4.88
N GLY A 356 12.22 -3.96 4.52
CA GLY A 356 12.77 -2.82 5.24
C GLY A 356 12.27 -2.66 6.67
N GLU A 357 10.97 -2.93 6.91
CA GLU A 357 10.36 -3.01 8.25
C GLU A 357 11.03 -4.08 9.10
N ALA A 358 11.19 -5.30 8.56
CA ALA A 358 11.82 -6.42 9.25
C ALA A 358 13.28 -6.13 9.63
N VAL A 359 14.07 -5.58 8.70
CA VAL A 359 15.44 -5.13 8.97
C VAL A 359 15.47 -4.07 10.06
N GLN A 360 14.61 -3.05 9.97
CA GLN A 360 14.57 -1.98 10.96
C GLN A 360 14.13 -2.51 12.34
N ALA A 361 13.30 -3.56 12.40
CA ALA A 361 12.91 -4.19 13.65
C ALA A 361 14.04 -4.99 14.29
N ILE A 362 14.82 -5.73 13.50
CA ILE A 362 16.03 -6.43 13.97
C ILE A 362 16.99 -5.41 14.60
N LEU A 363 17.30 -4.31 13.90
CA LEU A 363 18.17 -3.22 14.36
C LEU A 363 17.63 -2.42 15.57
N LEU A 364 16.43 -2.73 16.07
CA LEU A 364 15.84 -2.14 17.29
C LEU A 364 15.61 -3.18 18.39
N GLY A 365 15.82 -4.46 18.06
CA GLY A 365 15.64 -5.60 18.94
C GLY A 365 16.95 -6.22 19.44
N GLU A 366 18.08 -5.72 18.95
CA GLU A 366 19.41 -5.77 19.57
C GLU A 366 19.51 -4.71 20.69
#